data_AF-A0A4D4KZ56-F1
#
_entry.id   AF-A0A4D4KZ56-F1
#
_cell.length_a   1.000
_cell.length_b   1.000
_cell.length_c   1.000
_cell.angle_alpha   90.00
_cell.angle_beta   90.00
_cell.angle_gamma   90.00
#
_symmetry.space_group_name_H-M   'P 1'
#
loop_
_entity.id
_entity.type
_entity.pdbx_description
1 polymer ?
#
loop_
_entity_poly.entity_id
_entity_poly.type
_entity_poly.pdbx_seq_one_letter_code
_entity_poly.pdbx_strand_id
1 'polypeptide(L)'
;MLRVHFSELDLARLRMAVRPDALWETVLSFHRLRENRAESVYGKWRSEARNRLNGEARLLAPLIPSRGYFPDFLTPAEGVIGCDAAMSALRAIPGERLHAELAGLPAARALPGWIRDLAQGERRSLDRLISTLRAYHRAAVAPYWPHIQARIEADRVARGRALLDGGADGLLASLPPTMRWRAPVLEVDYPVDRDLWLRGRGLLLLPSFFCRGRR
;
A
#
# COMPACT_ATOMS: atom_id res chain seq x y z
N MET A 1 6.33 9.38 -14.54
CA MET A 1 5.86 8.19 -15.28
C MET A 1 6.68 6.99 -14.86
N LEU A 2 6.09 5.88 -14.44
CA LEU A 2 6.82 4.63 -14.20
C LEU A 2 6.66 3.70 -15.39
N ARG A 3 7.75 3.12 -15.89
CA ARG A 3 7.74 2.11 -16.96
C ARG A 3 8.26 0.79 -16.41
N VAL A 4 7.41 -0.23 -16.39
CA VAL A 4 7.78 -1.58 -15.96
C VAL A 4 8.01 -2.44 -17.19
N HIS A 5 9.26 -2.90 -17.37
CA HIS A 5 9.71 -3.68 -18.51
C HIS A 5 9.63 -5.19 -18.19
N PHE A 6 8.91 -5.93 -19.03
CA PHE A 6 8.71 -7.36 -18.90
C PHE A 6 9.59 -8.14 -19.88
N SER A 7 10.17 -9.24 -19.42
CA SER A 7 10.57 -10.36 -20.27
C SER A 7 9.44 -11.37 -20.41
N GLU A 8 9.57 -12.34 -21.31
CA GLU A 8 8.64 -13.47 -21.43
C GLU A 8 8.54 -14.26 -20.11
N LEU A 9 9.66 -14.46 -19.42
CA LEU A 9 9.67 -15.12 -18.11
C LEU A 9 8.92 -14.31 -17.05
N ASP A 10 8.93 -12.97 -17.15
CA ASP A 10 8.17 -12.12 -16.24
C ASP A 10 6.67 -12.25 -16.47
N LEU A 11 6.24 -12.34 -17.74
CA LEU A 11 4.85 -12.57 -18.10
C LEU A 11 4.37 -13.95 -17.62
N ALA A 12 5.21 -14.99 -17.77
CA ALA A 12 4.93 -16.32 -17.24
C ALA A 12 4.83 -16.37 -15.70
N ARG A 13 5.47 -15.41 -15.00
CA ARG A 13 5.45 -15.26 -13.55
C ARG A 13 4.48 -14.18 -13.05
N LEU A 14 3.65 -13.62 -13.94
CA LEU A 14 2.63 -12.65 -13.59
C LEU A 14 1.57 -13.30 -12.70
N ARG A 15 1.32 -12.71 -11.54
CA ARG A 15 0.35 -13.22 -10.56
C ARG A 15 -0.53 -12.09 -10.04
N MET A 16 -1.68 -12.46 -9.52
CA MET A 16 -2.55 -11.57 -8.76
C MET A 16 -2.69 -12.10 -7.34
N ALA A 17 -2.57 -11.22 -6.35
CA ALA A 17 -2.68 -11.60 -4.96
C ALA A 17 -4.07 -12.15 -4.64
N VAL A 18 -4.13 -13.12 -3.72
CA VAL A 18 -5.38 -13.84 -3.41
C VAL A 18 -6.30 -13.05 -2.49
N ARG A 19 -5.78 -12.04 -1.79
CA ARG A 19 -6.51 -11.26 -0.80
C ARG A 19 -5.97 -9.83 -0.79
N PRO A 20 -6.74 -8.84 -0.28
CA PRO A 20 -6.19 -7.54 0.09
C PRO A 20 -4.99 -7.70 1.02
N ASP A 21 -3.97 -6.87 0.78
CA ASP A 21 -2.90 -6.70 1.74
C ASP A 21 -3.34 -5.75 2.87
N ALA A 22 -3.26 -6.22 4.10
CA ALA A 22 -3.79 -5.51 5.26
C ALA A 22 -3.09 -4.17 5.53
N LEU A 23 -1.76 -4.08 5.34
CA LEU A 23 -1.05 -2.84 5.63
C LEU A 23 -1.03 -1.88 4.45
N TRP A 24 -1.07 -2.38 3.21
CA TRP A 24 -1.38 -1.53 2.06
C TRP A 24 -2.75 -0.85 2.22
N GLU A 25 -3.81 -1.60 2.54
CA GLU A 25 -5.12 -0.98 2.80
C GLU A 25 -5.08 -0.01 3.98
N THR A 26 -4.31 -0.32 5.02
CA THR A 26 -4.12 0.57 6.16
C THR A 26 -3.51 1.91 5.76
N VAL A 27 -2.35 1.89 5.10
CA VAL A 27 -1.64 3.10 4.68
C VAL A 27 -2.45 3.87 3.63
N LEU A 28 -3.04 3.18 2.66
CA LEU A 28 -3.86 3.83 1.63
C LEU A 28 -5.13 4.45 2.20
N SER A 29 -5.78 3.81 3.16
CA SER A 29 -6.91 4.41 3.87
C SER A 29 -6.48 5.69 4.59
N PHE A 30 -5.28 5.74 5.16
CA PHE A 30 -4.77 6.93 5.84
C PHE A 30 -4.63 8.12 4.89
N HIS A 31 -4.18 7.88 3.65
CA HIS A 31 -4.20 8.91 2.62
C HIS A 31 -5.63 9.40 2.35
N ARG A 32 -6.62 8.50 2.22
CA ARG A 32 -8.04 8.85 1.99
C ARG A 32 -8.71 9.56 3.17
N LEU A 33 -8.27 9.29 4.40
CA LEU A 33 -8.73 9.97 5.60
C LEU A 33 -8.37 11.47 5.59
N ARG A 34 -7.19 11.78 5.04
CA ARG A 34 -6.59 13.12 4.96
C ARG A 34 -6.96 13.89 3.70
N GLU A 35 -7.61 13.26 2.73
CA GLU A 35 -8.13 13.95 1.55
C GLU A 35 -9.27 14.91 1.93
N ASN A 36 -9.10 16.19 1.61
CA ASN A 36 -10.10 17.24 1.83
C ASN A 36 -11.10 17.32 0.67
N ARG A 37 -11.76 16.20 0.34
CA ARG A 37 -12.79 16.15 -0.71
C ARG A 37 -14.12 15.70 -0.11
N ALA A 38 -15.06 16.64 0.01
CA ALA A 38 -16.37 16.45 0.60
C ALA A 38 -17.21 15.38 -0.14
N GLU A 39 -17.07 15.27 -1.46
CA GLU A 39 -17.91 14.41 -2.33
C GLU A 39 -17.19 13.14 -2.82
N SER A 40 -16.25 12.60 -2.03
CA SER A 40 -15.64 11.32 -2.41
C SER A 40 -16.55 10.14 -2.04
N VAL A 41 -16.45 9.04 -2.80
CA VAL A 41 -17.04 7.73 -2.44
C VAL A 41 -16.68 7.22 -1.03
N TYR A 42 -15.66 7.82 -0.41
CA TYR A 42 -15.20 7.51 0.95
C TYR A 42 -15.81 8.42 2.04
N GLY A 43 -16.77 9.30 1.73
CA GLY A 43 -17.29 10.31 2.67
C GLY A 43 -17.86 9.72 3.97
N LYS A 44 -18.78 8.75 3.86
CA LYS A 44 -19.36 8.05 5.02
C LYS A 44 -18.30 7.31 5.82
N TRP A 45 -17.46 6.51 5.15
CA TRP A 45 -16.32 5.82 5.75
C TRP A 45 -15.43 6.79 6.54
N ARG A 46 -15.10 7.94 5.95
CA ARG A 46 -14.20 8.94 6.54
C ARG A 46 -14.78 9.54 7.82
N SER A 47 -16.06 9.89 7.80
CA SER A 47 -16.77 10.42 8.97
C SER A 47 -16.75 9.42 10.13
N GLU A 48 -17.15 8.18 9.86
CA GLU A 48 -17.16 7.11 10.86
C GLU A 48 -15.76 6.74 11.37
N ALA A 49 -14.76 6.68 10.49
CA ALA A 49 -13.37 6.40 10.87
C ALA A 49 -12.82 7.50 11.78
N ARG A 50 -13.07 8.78 11.48
CA ARG A 50 -12.64 9.91 12.34
C ARG A 50 -13.25 9.82 13.74
N ASN A 51 -14.51 9.40 13.85
CA ASN A 51 -15.19 9.25 15.15
C ASN A 51 -14.64 8.08 15.98
N ARG A 52 -14.01 7.08 15.34
CA ARG A 52 -13.42 5.92 16.04
C ARG A 52 -11.94 6.11 16.38
N LEU A 53 -11.28 7.11 15.81
CA LEU A 53 -9.85 7.38 16.00
C LEU A 53 -9.63 8.31 17.21
N ASN A 54 -8.63 7.98 18.02
CA ASN A 54 -8.30 8.66 19.28
C ASN A 54 -6.86 9.18 19.29
N GLY A 55 -6.37 9.66 18.13
CA GLY A 55 -5.06 10.29 17.98
C GLY A 55 -4.04 9.49 17.20
N GLU A 56 -4.35 8.26 16.78
CA GLU A 56 -3.48 7.43 15.93
C GLU A 56 -3.11 8.16 14.64
N ALA A 57 -4.08 8.87 14.06
CA ALA A 57 -3.83 9.62 12.83
C ALA A 57 -2.77 10.71 12.99
N ARG A 58 -2.72 11.37 14.15
CA ARG A 58 -1.70 12.39 14.45
C ARG A 58 -0.32 11.74 14.63
N LEU A 59 -0.26 10.56 15.23
CA LEU A 59 0.98 9.81 15.44
C LEU A 59 1.55 9.25 14.12
N LEU A 60 0.69 8.78 13.22
CA LEU A 60 1.13 8.21 11.93
C LEU A 60 1.46 9.28 10.88
N ALA A 61 0.92 10.49 11.00
CA ALA A 61 1.09 11.55 10.00
C ALA A 61 2.54 11.88 9.61
N PRO A 62 3.54 11.87 10.52
CA PRO A 62 4.93 12.12 10.15
C PRO A 62 5.59 10.96 9.39
N LEU A 63 5.10 9.73 9.55
CA LEU A 63 5.60 8.54 8.84
C LEU A 63 4.90 8.32 7.49
N ILE A 64 3.64 8.75 7.38
CA ILE A 64 2.82 8.58 6.19
C ILE A 64 2.42 9.97 5.67
N PRO A 65 3.32 10.68 4.97
CA PRO A 65 3.01 12.01 4.43
C PRO A 65 1.86 11.95 3.41
N SER A 66 1.14 13.06 3.20
CA SER A 66 0.04 13.10 2.22
C SER A 66 0.52 13.00 0.77
N ARG A 67 1.80 13.27 0.51
CA ARG A 67 2.48 13.17 -0.78
C ARG A 67 3.94 12.81 -0.54
N GLY A 68 4.54 12.11 -1.51
CA GLY A 68 5.95 11.70 -1.46
C GLY A 68 6.15 10.32 -0.86
N TYR A 69 7.41 10.01 -0.57
CA TYR A 69 7.83 8.73 -0.02
C TYR A 69 7.31 8.52 1.40
N PHE A 70 6.92 7.28 1.70
CA PHE A 70 6.73 6.75 3.05
C PHE A 70 7.55 5.46 3.18
N PRO A 71 7.96 5.03 4.39
CA PRO A 71 8.82 3.86 4.56
C PRO A 71 8.17 2.56 4.11
N ASP A 72 8.86 1.79 3.27
CA ASP A 72 8.39 0.51 2.72
C ASP A 72 8.12 -0.53 3.80
N PHE A 73 8.80 -0.45 4.95
CA PHE A 73 8.54 -1.34 6.08
C PHE A 73 7.12 -1.23 6.66
N LEU A 74 6.39 -0.15 6.37
CA LEU A 74 5.00 0.00 6.78
C LEU A 74 4.06 -0.90 5.98
N THR A 75 4.54 -1.50 4.88
CA THR A 75 3.81 -2.41 3.99
C THR A 75 4.64 -3.68 3.76
N PRO A 76 4.90 -4.50 4.80
CA PRO A 76 5.68 -5.73 4.66
C PRO A 76 4.91 -6.75 3.81
N ALA A 77 5.64 -7.64 3.12
CA ALA A 77 5.05 -8.62 2.19
C ALA A 77 4.02 -9.54 2.86
N GLU A 78 4.16 -9.77 4.16
CA GLU A 78 3.26 -10.56 5.02
C GLU A 78 1.87 -9.93 5.18
N GLY A 79 1.66 -8.68 4.72
CA GLY A 79 0.34 -8.04 4.68
C GLY A 79 -0.70 -8.84 3.88
N VAL A 80 -0.29 -9.61 2.87
CA VAL A 80 -1.16 -10.53 2.12
C VAL A 80 -1.63 -11.74 2.95
N ILE A 81 -0.91 -12.07 4.03
CA ILE A 81 -1.28 -13.12 4.98
C ILE A 81 -2.33 -12.57 5.94
N GLY A 82 -2.14 -11.33 6.40
CA GLY A 82 -3.09 -10.57 7.21
C GLY A 82 -2.40 -9.59 8.16
N CYS A 83 -3.20 -8.84 8.91
CA CYS A 83 -2.72 -7.79 9.81
C CYS A 83 -1.75 -8.33 10.89
N ASP A 84 -2.05 -9.49 11.50
CA ASP A 84 -1.19 -10.05 12.55
C ASP A 84 0.18 -10.51 12.04
N ALA A 85 0.22 -11.12 10.86
CA ALA A 85 1.47 -11.52 10.21
C ALA A 85 2.31 -10.29 9.85
N ALA A 86 1.69 -9.25 9.29
CA ALA A 86 2.38 -8.00 8.97
C ALA A 86 2.94 -7.28 10.21
N MET A 87 2.19 -7.23 11.31
CA MET A 87 2.70 -6.65 12.56
C MET A 87 3.86 -7.48 13.15
N SER A 88 3.84 -8.80 12.96
CA SER A 88 4.93 -9.68 13.37
C SER A 88 6.17 -9.47 12.52
N ALA A 89 6.02 -9.30 11.20
CA ALA A 89 7.10 -8.95 10.29
C ALA A 89 7.71 -7.58 10.64
N LEU A 90 6.87 -6.57 10.91
CA LEU A 90 7.32 -5.26 11.36
C LEU A 90 8.09 -5.34 12.69
N ARG A 91 7.67 -6.23 13.60
CA ARG A 91 8.39 -6.46 14.86
C ARG A 91 9.78 -7.10 14.67
N ALA A 92 9.97 -7.83 13.58
CA ALA A 92 11.21 -8.51 13.24
C ALA A 92 12.14 -7.67 12.35
N ILE A 93 11.80 -6.41 12.07
CA ILE A 93 12.60 -5.57 11.20
C ILE A 93 13.99 -5.27 11.78
N PRO A 94 15.07 -5.41 11.00
CA PRO A 94 16.40 -4.99 11.43
C PRO A 94 16.48 -3.48 11.67
N GLY A 95 17.23 -3.07 12.69
CA GLY A 95 17.41 -1.66 13.05
C GLY A 95 18.05 -0.84 11.93
N GLU A 96 18.96 -1.43 11.16
CA GLU A 96 19.62 -0.81 10.01
C GLU A 96 18.60 -0.43 8.93
N ARG A 97 17.59 -1.29 8.73
CA ARG A 97 16.51 -1.03 7.77
C ARG A 97 15.61 0.10 8.23
N LEU A 98 15.26 0.14 9.53
CA LEU A 98 14.52 1.27 10.11
C LEU A 98 15.28 2.58 9.92
N HIS A 99 16.57 2.59 10.24
CA HIS A 99 17.43 3.76 10.09
C HIS A 99 17.45 4.26 8.64
N ALA A 100 17.78 3.37 7.69
CA ALA A 100 17.92 3.70 6.28
C ALA A 100 16.61 4.22 5.68
N GLU A 101 15.48 3.56 5.96
CA GLU A 101 14.19 3.96 5.39
C GLU A 101 13.64 5.25 6.03
N LEU A 102 13.86 5.48 7.33
CA LEU A 102 13.44 6.73 8.00
C LEU A 102 14.29 7.93 7.60
N ALA A 103 15.57 7.73 7.27
CA ALA A 103 16.43 8.78 6.73
C ALA A 103 15.93 9.31 5.37
N GLY A 104 15.16 8.49 4.62
CA GLY A 104 14.53 8.87 3.35
C GLY A 104 13.27 9.73 3.47
N LEU A 105 12.74 9.95 4.67
CA LEU A 105 11.53 10.75 4.86
C LEU A 105 11.78 12.25 4.55
N PRO A 106 10.82 12.91 3.87
CA PRO A 106 10.83 14.36 3.75
C PRO A 106 10.82 14.99 5.15
N ALA A 107 11.81 15.85 5.43
CA ALA A 107 12.03 16.44 6.75
C ALA A 107 12.48 15.45 7.85
N ALA A 108 13.32 14.47 7.52
CA ALA A 108 13.96 13.58 8.49
C ALA A 108 14.57 14.31 9.72
N ARG A 109 15.09 15.53 9.53
CA ARG A 109 15.66 16.37 10.60
C ARG A 109 14.63 16.98 11.56
N ALA A 110 13.35 17.08 11.16
CA ALA A 110 12.26 17.63 11.95
C ALA A 110 11.31 16.54 12.51
N LEU A 111 11.71 15.27 12.42
CA LEU A 111 10.90 14.16 12.92
C LEU A 111 10.76 14.24 14.45
N PRO A 112 9.57 13.95 15.02
CA PRO A 112 9.37 13.81 16.46
C PRO A 112 10.39 12.89 17.13
N GLY A 113 10.73 13.16 18.39
CA GLY A 113 11.74 12.40 19.15
C GLY A 113 11.56 10.88 19.08
N TRP A 114 10.34 10.38 19.28
CA TRP A 114 10.05 8.95 19.23
C TRP A 114 10.33 8.29 17.86
N ILE A 115 10.28 9.05 16.75
CA ILE A 115 10.66 8.52 15.43
C ILE A 115 12.18 8.50 15.27
N ARG A 116 12.89 9.45 15.90
CA ARG A 116 14.36 9.39 15.95
C ARG A 116 14.82 8.20 16.79
N ASP A 117 14.17 7.95 17.92
CA ASP A 117 14.42 6.76 18.75
C ASP A 117 14.14 5.47 17.96
N LEU A 118 13.02 5.43 17.22
CA LEU A 118 12.72 4.34 16.28
C LEU A 118 13.84 4.14 15.22
N ALA A 119 14.39 5.23 14.67
CA ALA A 119 15.48 5.19 13.71
C ALA A 119 16.82 4.72 14.30
N GLN A 120 16.94 4.68 15.64
CA GLN A 120 18.06 4.06 16.36
C GLN A 120 17.76 2.61 16.78
N GLY A 121 16.63 2.04 16.34
CA GLY A 121 16.22 0.67 16.68
C GLY A 121 15.60 0.54 18.08
N GLU A 122 15.18 1.63 18.71
CA GLU A 122 14.61 1.59 20.06
C GLU A 122 13.29 0.80 20.08
N ARG A 123 13.26 -0.25 20.90
CA ARG A 123 12.19 -1.26 20.85
C ARG A 123 10.83 -0.72 21.29
N ARG A 124 10.77 0.15 22.31
CA ARG A 124 9.50 0.71 22.79
C ARG A 124 8.85 1.60 21.73
N SER A 125 9.64 2.30 20.93
CA SER A 125 9.19 3.14 19.82
C SER A 125 8.65 2.29 18.66
N LEU A 126 9.29 1.15 18.38
CA LEU A 126 8.75 0.16 17.43
C LEU A 126 7.44 -0.46 17.92
N ASP A 127 7.37 -0.87 19.20
CA ASP A 127 6.13 -1.43 19.77
C ASP A 127 5.01 -0.37 19.82
N ARG A 128 5.35 0.90 20.07
CA ARG A 128 4.42 2.03 19.97
C ARG A 128 3.88 2.20 18.54
N LEU A 129 4.76 2.13 17.54
CA LEU A 129 4.35 2.20 16.13
C LEU A 129 3.39 1.05 15.78
N ILE A 130 3.76 -0.19 16.12
CA ILE A 130 2.94 -1.38 15.85
C ILE A 130 1.56 -1.26 16.52
N SER A 131 1.53 -0.82 17.78
CA SER A 131 0.28 -0.59 18.52
C SER A 131 -0.58 0.49 17.84
N THR A 132 0.03 1.59 17.40
CA THR A 132 -0.66 2.69 16.71
C THR A 132 -1.24 2.23 15.36
N LEU A 133 -0.48 1.49 14.55
CA LEU A 133 -0.96 0.93 13.28
C LEU A 133 -2.12 -0.05 13.50
N ARG A 134 -2.02 -0.91 14.53
CA ARG A 134 -3.07 -1.87 14.88
C ARG A 134 -4.35 -1.19 15.33
N ALA A 135 -4.24 -0.16 16.18
CA ALA A 135 -5.38 0.64 16.63
C ALA A 135 -6.04 1.36 15.45
N TYR A 136 -5.24 1.98 14.58
CA TYR A 136 -5.74 2.62 13.37
C TYR A 136 -6.45 1.62 12.45
N HIS A 137 -5.83 0.46 12.13
CA HIS A 137 -6.46 -0.57 11.31
C HIS A 137 -7.80 -1.03 11.92
N ARG A 138 -7.84 -1.27 13.24
CA ARG A 138 -9.06 -1.70 13.94
C ARG A 138 -10.18 -0.66 13.86
N ALA A 139 -9.84 0.62 13.91
CA ALA A 139 -10.82 1.71 13.86
C ALA A 139 -11.31 2.01 12.43
N ALA A 140 -10.39 2.08 11.47
CA ALA A 140 -10.64 2.63 10.14
C ALA A 140 -10.81 1.55 9.04
N VAL A 141 -10.22 0.37 9.20
CA VAL A 141 -10.18 -0.67 8.14
C VAL A 141 -11.02 -1.88 8.51
N ALA A 142 -10.79 -2.47 9.68
CA ALA A 142 -11.42 -3.71 10.12
C ALA A 142 -12.97 -3.71 10.02
N PRO A 143 -13.69 -2.62 10.38
CA PRO A 143 -15.16 -2.60 10.28
C PRO A 143 -15.68 -2.73 8.84
N TYR A 144 -14.85 -2.39 7.84
CA TYR A 144 -15.19 -2.42 6.42
C TYR A 144 -14.53 -3.59 5.69
N TRP A 145 -13.79 -4.44 6.41
CA TRP A 145 -13.00 -5.51 5.80
C TRP A 145 -13.83 -6.46 4.93
N PRO A 146 -15.05 -6.91 5.32
CA PRO A 146 -15.88 -7.75 4.45
C PRO A 146 -16.24 -7.06 3.12
N HIS A 147 -16.50 -5.75 3.15
CA HIS A 147 -16.81 -4.97 1.95
C HIS A 147 -15.56 -4.79 1.05
N ILE A 148 -14.41 -4.50 1.66
CA ILE A 148 -13.11 -4.41 0.97
C ILE A 148 -12.81 -5.73 0.26
N GLN A 149 -12.94 -6.86 0.96
CA GLN A 149 -12.75 -8.19 0.39
C GLN A 149 -13.69 -8.47 -0.77
N ALA A 150 -14.99 -8.21 -0.60
CA ALA A 150 -15.97 -8.42 -1.67
C ALA A 150 -15.66 -7.58 -2.92
N ARG A 151 -15.23 -6.33 -2.75
CA ARG A 151 -14.86 -5.46 -3.88
C ARG A 151 -13.60 -5.95 -4.59
N ILE A 152 -12.61 -6.43 -3.83
CA ILE A 152 -11.38 -6.98 -4.39
C ILE A 152 -11.66 -8.29 -5.11
N GLU A 153 -12.45 -9.20 -4.55
CA GLU A 153 -12.83 -10.44 -5.23
C GLU A 153 -13.58 -10.16 -6.54
N ALA A 154 -14.45 -9.17 -6.58
CA ALA A 154 -15.10 -8.74 -7.83
C ALA A 154 -14.11 -8.24 -8.89
N ASP A 155 -13.09 -7.44 -8.50
CA ASP A 155 -12.03 -7.03 -9.42
C ASP A 155 -11.22 -8.25 -9.89
N ARG A 156 -10.86 -9.16 -8.98
CA ARG A 156 -10.13 -10.39 -9.32
C ARG A 156 -10.87 -11.29 -10.29
N VAL A 157 -12.19 -11.44 -10.16
CA VAL A 157 -13.00 -12.18 -11.12
C VAL A 157 -12.94 -11.53 -12.51
N ALA A 158 -13.06 -10.20 -12.59
CA ALA A 158 -12.96 -9.48 -13.86
C ALA A 158 -11.58 -9.65 -14.51
N ARG A 159 -10.51 -9.52 -13.71
CA ARG A 159 -9.11 -9.69 -14.14
C ARG A 159 -8.79 -11.13 -14.53
N GLY A 160 -9.35 -12.09 -13.80
CA GLY A 160 -9.22 -13.52 -14.11
C GLY A 160 -9.86 -13.88 -15.44
N ARG A 161 -11.04 -13.33 -15.77
CA ARG A 161 -11.65 -13.49 -17.10
C ARG A 161 -10.76 -12.92 -18.20
N ALA A 162 -10.26 -11.70 -18.02
CA ALA A 162 -9.34 -11.08 -18.99
C ALA A 162 -8.06 -11.90 -19.21
N LEU A 163 -7.54 -12.52 -18.16
CA LEU A 163 -6.40 -13.45 -18.24
C LEU A 163 -6.76 -14.73 -19.02
N LEU A 164 -7.95 -15.31 -18.81
CA LEU A 164 -8.40 -16.51 -19.51
C LEU A 164 -8.64 -16.25 -21.00
N ASP A 165 -9.24 -15.10 -21.33
CA ASP A 165 -9.62 -14.76 -22.70
C ASP A 165 -8.43 -14.27 -23.54
N GLY A 166 -7.46 -13.58 -22.92
CA GLY A 166 -6.38 -12.88 -23.63
C GLY A 166 -4.97 -13.08 -23.07
N GLY A 167 -4.77 -14.02 -22.16
CA GLY A 167 -3.47 -14.26 -21.54
C GLY A 167 -2.96 -13.07 -20.71
N ALA A 168 -1.64 -12.98 -20.55
CA ALA A 168 -1.02 -11.91 -19.77
C ALA A 168 -1.30 -10.52 -20.36
N ASP A 169 -1.33 -10.40 -21.69
CA ASP A 169 -1.72 -9.18 -22.40
C ASP A 169 -3.14 -8.75 -22.06
N GLY A 170 -4.11 -9.69 -22.09
CA GLY A 170 -5.50 -9.42 -21.70
C GLY A 170 -5.61 -8.93 -20.26
N LEU A 171 -4.90 -9.58 -19.32
CA LEU A 171 -4.86 -9.14 -17.93
C LEU A 171 -4.32 -7.71 -17.80
N LEU A 172 -3.15 -7.42 -18.38
CA LEU A 172 -2.47 -6.13 -18.26
C LEU A 172 -3.24 -5.01 -18.99
N ALA A 173 -3.84 -5.29 -20.14
CA ALA A 173 -4.69 -4.36 -20.87
C ALA A 173 -5.99 -4.03 -20.14
N SER A 174 -6.46 -4.92 -19.25
CA SER A 174 -7.68 -4.68 -18.47
C SER A 174 -7.50 -3.72 -17.29
N LEU A 175 -6.26 -3.42 -16.89
CA LEU A 175 -5.95 -2.58 -15.73
C LEU A 175 -6.56 -1.17 -15.83
N PRO A 176 -6.75 -0.45 -14.70
CA PRO A 176 -7.33 0.88 -14.72
C PRO A 176 -6.54 1.87 -15.61
N PRO A 177 -7.16 2.92 -16.17
CA PRO A 177 -6.53 3.82 -17.16
C PRO A 177 -5.21 4.50 -16.74
N THR A 178 -4.94 4.57 -15.43
CA THR A 178 -3.66 5.03 -14.89
C THR A 178 -2.50 4.08 -15.17
N MET A 179 -2.78 2.87 -15.69
CA MET A 179 -1.86 1.82 -16.07
C MET A 179 -2.15 1.44 -17.53
N ARG A 180 -1.19 1.65 -18.43
CA ARG A 180 -1.36 1.43 -19.87
C ARG A 180 -0.38 0.36 -20.31
N TRP A 181 -0.93 -0.74 -20.81
CA TRP A 181 -0.12 -1.81 -21.39
C TRP A 181 0.27 -1.45 -22.82
N ARG A 182 1.56 -1.26 -23.05
CA ARG A 182 2.19 -1.08 -24.36
C ARG A 182 3.28 -2.14 -24.47
N ALA A 183 2.87 -3.37 -24.80
CA ALA A 183 3.75 -4.54 -24.75
C ALA A 183 5.14 -4.24 -25.35
N PRO A 184 6.24 -4.60 -24.64
CA PRO A 184 6.32 -5.33 -23.38
C PRO A 184 6.40 -4.44 -22.11
N VAL A 185 5.91 -3.20 -22.19
CA VAL A 185 6.03 -2.18 -21.13
C VAL A 185 4.68 -1.83 -20.53
N LEU A 186 4.57 -1.87 -19.20
CA LEU A 186 3.45 -1.30 -18.45
C LEU A 186 3.81 0.12 -18.01
N GLU A 187 3.11 1.11 -18.57
CA GLU A 187 3.26 2.52 -18.20
C GLU A 187 2.28 2.87 -17.08
N VAL A 188 2.76 3.45 -15.98
CA VAL A 188 1.95 3.81 -14.81
C VAL A 188 2.10 5.30 -14.48
N ASP A 189 0.98 5.98 -14.25
CA ASP A 189 0.98 7.35 -13.74
C ASP A 189 1.68 7.38 -12.39
N TYR A 190 2.87 7.99 -12.37
CA TYR A 190 3.77 7.98 -11.23
C TYR A 190 4.47 9.34 -11.11
N PRO A 191 4.65 9.89 -9.90
CA PRO A 191 5.13 11.26 -9.69
C PRO A 191 6.57 11.49 -10.14
N VAL A 192 7.35 10.44 -10.36
CA VAL A 192 8.72 10.53 -10.90
C VAL A 192 8.84 9.73 -12.19
N ASP A 193 9.74 10.12 -13.08
CA ASP A 193 10.13 9.31 -14.24
C ASP A 193 11.08 8.19 -13.78
N ARG A 194 10.74 6.94 -14.08
CA ARG A 194 11.52 5.77 -13.64
C ARG A 194 11.26 4.57 -14.53
N ASP A 195 12.32 3.82 -14.80
CA ASP A 195 12.25 2.50 -15.43
C ASP A 195 12.54 1.38 -14.42
N LEU A 196 11.76 0.30 -14.50
CA LEU A 196 11.89 -0.89 -13.67
C LEU A 196 11.96 -2.12 -14.57
N TRP A 197 13.09 -2.83 -14.56
CA TRP A 197 13.23 -4.13 -15.20
C TRP A 197 12.98 -5.24 -14.21
N LEU A 198 12.03 -6.12 -14.53
CA LEU A 198 11.65 -7.23 -13.65
C LEU A 198 12.70 -8.34 -13.63
N ARG A 199 13.46 -8.53 -14.72
CA ARG A 199 14.60 -9.46 -14.80
C ARG A 199 14.22 -10.91 -14.42
N GLY A 200 13.09 -11.37 -14.94
CA GLY A 200 12.58 -12.72 -14.67
C GLY A 200 11.92 -12.88 -13.30
N ARG A 201 11.81 -11.84 -12.46
CA ARG A 201 11.13 -11.94 -11.15
C ARG A 201 9.61 -12.06 -11.28
N GLY A 202 9.02 -11.63 -12.39
CA GLY A 202 7.58 -11.46 -12.54
C GLY A 202 7.04 -10.25 -11.78
N LEU A 203 5.72 -10.10 -11.80
CA LEU A 203 4.99 -9.04 -11.11
C LEU A 203 3.81 -9.63 -10.33
N LEU A 204 3.65 -9.21 -9.07
CA LEU A 204 2.45 -9.49 -8.29
C LEU A 204 1.53 -8.26 -8.30
N LEU A 205 0.36 -8.40 -8.90
CA LEU A 205 -0.69 -7.38 -8.87
C LEU A 205 -1.45 -7.47 -7.54
N LEU A 206 -1.41 -6.38 -6.77
CA LEU A 206 -2.14 -6.22 -5.52
C LEU A 206 -3.39 -5.37 -5.76
N PRO A 207 -4.59 -5.98 -5.86
CA PRO A 207 -5.83 -5.21 -5.92
C PRO A 207 -6.04 -4.48 -4.59
N SER A 208 -6.53 -3.23 -4.67
CA SER A 208 -6.73 -2.42 -3.48
C SER A 208 -7.99 -1.57 -3.53
N PHE A 209 -8.67 -1.47 -2.38
CA PHE A 209 -9.91 -0.70 -2.23
C PHE A 209 -9.63 0.80 -2.05
N PHE A 210 -8.63 1.16 -1.25
CA PHE A 210 -8.25 2.56 -1.02
C PHE A 210 -7.25 3.13 -2.06
N CYS A 211 -6.68 2.28 -2.92
CA CYS A 211 -5.88 2.71 -4.07
C CYS A 211 -6.77 3.10 -5.25
N ARG A 212 -7.21 4.36 -5.31
CA ARG A 212 -7.89 4.91 -6.49
C ARG A 212 -7.12 6.07 -7.11
N GLY A 213 -6.94 6.03 -8.43
CA GLY A 213 -6.47 7.17 -9.20
C GLY A 213 -7.40 8.37 -9.01
N ARG A 214 -6.86 9.58 -9.17
CA ARG A 214 -7.70 10.77 -9.29
C ARG A 214 -8.51 10.63 -10.57
N ARG A 215 -9.84 10.62 -10.47
CA ARG A 215 -10.68 11.09 -11.58
C ARG A 215 -10.48 12.59 -11.72
#